data_AF-A0A3M7HBD3-F1
#
_entry.id   AF-A0A3M7HBD3-F1
#
_cell.length_a   1.000
_cell.length_b   1.000
_cell.length_c   1.000
_cell.angle_alpha   90.00
_cell.angle_beta   90.00
_cell.angle_gamma   90.00
#
_symmetry.space_group_name_H-M   'P 1'
#
loop_
_entity.id
_entity.type
_entity.pdbx_description
1 polymer ?
#
loop_
_entity_poly.entity_id
_entity_poly.type
_entity_poly.pdbx_seq_one_letter_code
_entity_poly.pdbx_strand_id
1 'polypeptide(L)'
;MVVRLVGRWSAVRQLTTGDYLTLGALACLFVRLGMIHTVLEYGSSNITTAYRESHSFTPQEIERRTIGSKLTIANRFFYNTYLWLQKLVLLDLYRRFYLCLPCERQIYLGYLVIFAITYVGVQLSNVTECQPVSLYWQIVPDPGPCSQAHVQLLVLGVVNIVTDVMLMALPWPMLIKAKLQPRRKFELGLLFLFGVFIIVITAVRLPLNNNKITSQVSRSTWASVELMVAAIVVNAPTLYGLWNRRRGRMDGPPTDPSLGPPRVPIRTSYFGPSSTIQRASPRTNLSGSGDPLVAIQQTVSIQIQEEKKCTEQPTSSAAAEELHELPRTGSPSGDNEVLGRSAVK
;
A
#
# COMPACT_ATOMS: atom_id res chain seq x y z
N MET A 1 -12.87 -8.60 1.49
CA MET A 1 -13.24 -7.82 0.27
C MET A 1 -14.74 -7.60 0.15
N VAL A 2 -15.58 -8.65 0.10
CA VAL A 2 -17.05 -8.49 -0.01
C VAL A 2 -17.63 -7.62 1.11
N VAL A 3 -17.23 -7.86 2.37
CA VAL A 3 -17.67 -7.04 3.52
C VAL A 3 -17.33 -5.56 3.33
N ARG A 4 -16.16 -5.24 2.76
CA ARG A 4 -15.78 -3.85 2.44
C ARG A 4 -16.73 -3.26 1.40
N LEU A 5 -16.96 -3.97 0.29
CA LEU A 5 -17.80 -3.49 -0.81
C LEU A 5 -19.24 -3.27 -0.34
N VAL A 6 -19.85 -4.27 0.32
CA VAL A 6 -21.21 -4.19 0.87
C VAL A 6 -21.30 -3.11 1.95
N GLY A 7 -20.31 -3.05 2.84
CA GLY A 7 -20.26 -2.05 3.90
C GLY A 7 -20.22 -0.61 3.36
N ARG A 8 -19.44 -0.36 2.30
CA ARG A 8 -19.37 0.95 1.66
C ARG A 8 -20.61 1.29 0.85
N TRP A 9 -21.14 0.33 0.10
CA TRP A 9 -22.39 0.49 -0.63
C TRP A 9 -23.52 0.89 0.32
N SER A 10 -23.65 0.18 1.44
CA SER A 10 -24.65 0.45 2.48
C SER A 10 -24.44 1.81 3.18
N ALA A 11 -23.19 2.18 3.50
CA ALA A 11 -22.92 3.38 4.29
C ALA A 11 -22.88 4.69 3.48
N VAL A 12 -22.42 4.64 2.23
CA VAL A 12 -22.09 5.84 1.44
C VAL A 12 -22.75 5.85 0.05
N ARG A 13 -23.25 4.72 -0.46
CA ARG A 13 -23.85 4.56 -1.81
C ARG A 13 -22.98 5.08 -2.98
N GLN A 14 -21.68 5.32 -2.75
CA GLN A 14 -20.72 5.71 -3.77
C GLN A 14 -19.48 4.83 -3.67
N LEU A 15 -19.06 4.29 -4.81
CA LEU A 15 -17.84 3.51 -4.96
C LEU A 15 -16.68 4.43 -5.35
N THR A 16 -15.55 4.27 -4.67
CA THR A 16 -14.31 4.96 -5.01
C THR A 16 -13.41 4.07 -5.87
N THR A 17 -12.37 4.66 -6.46
CA THR A 17 -11.37 3.96 -7.27
C THR A 17 -10.81 2.71 -6.59
N GLY A 18 -10.44 2.79 -5.30
CA GLY A 18 -9.99 1.62 -4.54
C GLY A 18 -11.03 0.49 -4.40
N ASP A 19 -12.32 0.76 -4.53
CA ASP A 19 -13.37 -0.28 -4.48
C ASP A 19 -13.51 -1.00 -5.82
N TYR A 20 -13.39 -0.28 -6.95
CA TYR A 20 -13.31 -0.90 -8.28
C TYR A 20 -12.06 -1.80 -8.42
N LEU A 21 -10.92 -1.34 -7.92
CA LEU A 21 -9.70 -2.16 -7.86
C LEU A 21 -9.87 -3.40 -6.98
N THR A 22 -10.60 -3.27 -5.85
CA THR A 22 -10.94 -4.42 -4.99
C THR A 22 -11.88 -5.41 -5.71
N LEU A 23 -12.79 -4.92 -6.54
CA LEU A 23 -13.68 -5.75 -7.37
C LEU A 23 -12.88 -6.54 -8.42
N GLY A 24 -11.93 -5.88 -9.09
CA GLY A 24 -11.00 -6.55 -10.02
C GLY A 24 -10.14 -7.61 -9.32
N ALA A 25 -9.65 -7.33 -8.11
CA ALA A 25 -8.90 -8.30 -7.33
C ALA A 25 -9.77 -9.50 -6.93
N LEU A 26 -11.03 -9.26 -6.57
CA LEU A 26 -11.99 -10.33 -6.25
C LEU A 26 -12.26 -11.21 -7.47
N ALA A 27 -12.42 -10.62 -8.66
CA ALA A 27 -12.56 -11.37 -9.90
C ALA A 27 -11.33 -12.25 -10.16
N CYS A 28 -10.12 -11.69 -10.06
CA CYS A 28 -8.87 -12.45 -10.21
C CYS A 28 -8.79 -13.62 -9.22
N LEU A 29 -9.23 -13.42 -7.97
CA LEU A 29 -9.24 -14.45 -6.94
C LEU A 29 -10.17 -15.62 -7.31
N PHE A 30 -11.38 -15.34 -7.81
CA PHE A 30 -12.33 -16.37 -8.23
C PHE A 30 -11.82 -17.18 -9.43
N VAL A 31 -11.29 -16.50 -10.45
CA VAL A 31 -10.72 -17.19 -11.62
C VAL A 31 -9.55 -18.09 -11.17
N ARG A 32 -8.67 -17.57 -10.30
CA ARG A 32 -7.56 -18.35 -9.70
C ARG A 32 -8.06 -19.58 -8.96
N LEU A 33 -9.15 -19.45 -8.18
CA LEU A 33 -9.71 -20.56 -7.41
C LEU A 33 -10.22 -21.70 -8.32
N GLY A 34 -10.88 -21.34 -9.43
CA GLY A 34 -11.29 -22.32 -10.44
C GLY A 34 -10.10 -23.00 -11.12
N MET A 35 -9.10 -22.22 -11.54
CA MET A 35 -7.90 -22.78 -12.19
C MET A 35 -7.11 -23.69 -11.23
N ILE A 36 -6.86 -23.28 -9.99
CA ILE A 36 -6.04 -24.08 -9.08
C ILE A 36 -6.70 -25.42 -8.72
N HIS A 37 -8.03 -25.46 -8.62
CA HIS A 37 -8.76 -26.72 -8.41
C HIS A 37 -8.44 -27.73 -9.52
N THR A 38 -8.61 -27.30 -10.78
CA THR A 38 -8.32 -28.15 -11.95
C THR A 38 -6.84 -28.55 -12.05
N VAL A 39 -5.91 -27.65 -11.68
CA VAL A 39 -4.46 -27.93 -11.67
C VAL A 39 -4.10 -28.97 -10.61
N LEU A 40 -4.74 -28.94 -9.44
CA LEU A 40 -4.49 -29.90 -8.37
C LEU A 40 -5.07 -31.28 -8.71
N GLU A 41 -6.19 -31.34 -9.43
CA GLU A 41 -6.77 -32.61 -9.90
C GLU A 41 -6.00 -33.22 -11.08
N TYR A 42 -5.64 -32.42 -12.08
CA TYR A 42 -5.03 -32.91 -13.32
C TYR A 42 -3.50 -33.03 -13.23
N GLY A 43 -2.89 -32.36 -12.25
CA GLY A 43 -1.44 -32.28 -12.10
C GLY A 43 -0.79 -31.30 -13.09
N SER A 44 0.54 -31.19 -13.01
CA SER A 44 1.33 -30.32 -13.89
C SER A 44 2.61 -31.03 -14.36
N SER A 45 3.36 -30.38 -15.25
CA SER A 45 4.69 -30.80 -15.72
C SER A 45 5.76 -30.74 -14.62
N ASN A 46 5.47 -30.03 -13.52
CA ASN A 46 6.33 -29.96 -12.35
C ASN A 46 6.14 -31.22 -11.48
N ILE A 47 6.92 -32.25 -11.81
CA ILE A 47 7.03 -33.52 -11.07
C ILE A 47 8.46 -33.75 -10.61
N THR A 48 8.63 -34.53 -9.54
CA THR A 48 9.97 -34.91 -9.04
C THR A 48 10.66 -35.87 -10.01
N THR A 49 11.99 -35.79 -10.09
CA THR A 49 12.79 -36.66 -10.97
C THR A 49 12.59 -38.14 -10.63
N ALA A 50 12.57 -38.48 -9.33
CA ALA A 50 12.32 -39.85 -8.85
C ALA A 50 10.95 -40.41 -9.28
N TYR A 51 9.90 -39.57 -9.29
CA TYR A 51 8.58 -39.97 -9.77
C TYR A 51 8.56 -40.17 -11.29
N ARG A 52 9.29 -39.33 -12.03
CA ARG A 52 9.39 -39.44 -13.50
C ARG A 52 10.13 -40.71 -13.95
N GLU A 53 11.17 -41.13 -13.21
CA GLU A 53 11.95 -42.33 -13.54
C GLU A 53 11.20 -43.64 -13.24
N SER A 54 10.31 -43.61 -12.24
CA SER A 54 9.56 -44.80 -11.81
C SER A 54 8.19 -44.96 -12.48
N HIS A 55 7.64 -43.89 -13.06
CA HIS A 55 6.26 -43.87 -13.56
C HIS A 55 6.21 -43.77 -15.09
N SER A 56 5.50 -44.72 -15.71
CA SER A 56 5.21 -44.66 -17.16
C SER A 56 3.90 -43.90 -17.39
N PHE A 57 3.96 -42.83 -18.18
CA PHE A 57 2.80 -41.97 -18.40
C PHE A 57 1.87 -42.56 -19.47
N THR A 58 0.59 -42.68 -19.13
CA THR A 58 -0.44 -43.03 -20.12
C THR A 58 -0.77 -41.82 -21.01
N PRO A 59 -1.23 -42.02 -22.26
CA PRO A 59 -1.60 -40.91 -23.15
C PRO A 59 -2.65 -39.96 -22.55
N GLN A 60 -3.64 -40.52 -21.82
CA GLN A 60 -4.67 -39.73 -21.14
C GLN A 60 -4.10 -38.89 -19.99
N GLU A 61 -3.13 -39.42 -19.25
CA GLU A 61 -2.47 -38.69 -18.17
C GLU A 61 -1.62 -37.53 -18.72
N ILE A 62 -0.95 -37.75 -19.85
CA ILE A 62 -0.17 -36.70 -20.55
C ILE A 62 -1.09 -35.55 -20.95
N GLU A 63 -2.26 -35.83 -21.53
CA GLU A 63 -3.23 -34.81 -21.94
C GLU A 63 -3.73 -33.99 -20.73
N ARG A 64 -4.15 -34.66 -19.65
CA ARG A 64 -4.61 -33.99 -18.42
C ARG A 64 -3.52 -33.09 -17.84
N ARG A 65 -2.30 -33.59 -17.69
CA ARG A 65 -1.16 -32.80 -17.17
C ARG A 65 -0.75 -31.67 -18.11
N THR A 66 -0.93 -31.82 -19.42
CA THR A 66 -0.71 -30.74 -20.41
C THR A 66 -1.70 -29.60 -20.16
N ILE A 67 -2.99 -29.91 -19.98
CA ILE A 67 -4.02 -28.93 -19.63
C ILE A 67 -3.70 -28.26 -18.29
N GLY A 68 -3.38 -29.05 -17.26
CA GLY A 68 -3.02 -28.51 -15.95
C GLY A 68 -1.75 -27.63 -15.97
N SER A 69 -0.78 -27.92 -16.84
CA SER A 69 0.40 -27.08 -17.03
C SER A 69 0.06 -25.73 -17.68
N LYS A 70 -0.79 -25.74 -18.72
CA LYS A 70 -1.29 -24.49 -19.34
C LYS A 70 -2.07 -23.63 -18.33
N LEU A 71 -2.93 -24.25 -17.54
CA LEU A 71 -3.69 -23.57 -16.48
C LEU A 71 -2.78 -23.08 -15.35
N THR A 72 -1.67 -23.76 -15.05
CA THR A 72 -0.67 -23.29 -14.07
C THR A 72 -0.02 -21.98 -14.52
N ILE A 73 0.30 -21.84 -15.81
CA ILE A 73 0.83 -20.60 -16.37
C ILE A 73 -0.22 -19.49 -16.27
N ALA A 74 -1.45 -19.74 -16.74
CA ALA A 74 -2.54 -18.78 -16.62
C ALA A 74 -2.78 -18.35 -15.16
N ASN A 75 -2.76 -19.29 -14.23
CA ASN A 75 -2.90 -19.05 -12.80
C ASN A 75 -1.81 -18.10 -12.25
N ARG A 76 -0.58 -18.17 -12.75
CA ARG A 76 0.50 -17.23 -12.38
C ARG A 76 0.16 -15.80 -12.80
N PHE A 77 -0.39 -15.58 -14.00
CA PHE A 77 -0.80 -14.25 -14.46
C PHE A 77 -1.86 -13.61 -13.54
N PHE A 78 -2.89 -14.38 -13.17
CA PHE A 78 -3.95 -13.89 -12.29
C PHE A 78 -3.47 -13.66 -10.86
N TYR A 79 -2.57 -14.51 -10.36
CA TYR A 79 -1.92 -14.31 -9.08
C TYR A 79 -1.09 -13.02 -9.04
N ASN A 80 -0.24 -12.78 -10.03
CA ASN A 80 0.54 -11.54 -10.11
C ASN A 80 -0.40 -10.33 -10.21
N THR A 81 -1.42 -10.41 -11.07
CA THR A 81 -2.41 -9.32 -11.23
C THR A 81 -3.12 -9.02 -9.90
N TYR A 82 -3.52 -10.04 -9.15
CA TYR A 82 -4.12 -9.86 -7.83
C TYR A 82 -3.18 -9.10 -6.87
N LEU A 83 -1.91 -9.50 -6.79
CA LEU A 83 -0.94 -8.85 -5.90
C LEU A 83 -0.73 -7.38 -6.23
N TRP A 84 -0.67 -7.02 -7.52
CA TRP A 84 -0.53 -5.62 -7.95
C TRP A 84 -1.81 -4.83 -7.71
N LEU A 85 -2.99 -5.42 -7.90
CA LEU A 85 -4.26 -4.77 -7.55
C LEU A 85 -4.34 -4.50 -6.04
N GLN A 86 -3.90 -5.42 -5.18
CA GLN A 86 -3.82 -5.18 -3.72
C GLN A 86 -2.92 -3.97 -3.39
N LYS A 87 -1.74 -3.88 -4.03
CA LYS A 87 -0.82 -2.75 -3.87
C LYS A 87 -1.46 -1.43 -4.31
N LEU A 88 -2.18 -1.41 -5.43
CA LEU A 88 -2.90 -0.23 -5.91
C LEU A 88 -4.04 0.19 -4.97
N VAL A 89 -4.77 -0.76 -4.39
CA VAL A 89 -5.80 -0.47 -3.38
C VAL A 89 -5.15 0.14 -2.13
N LEU A 90 -4.00 -0.37 -1.70
CA LEU A 90 -3.26 0.16 -0.55
C LEU A 90 -2.70 1.56 -0.84
N LEU A 91 -2.16 1.78 -2.04
CA LEU A 91 -1.69 3.09 -2.49
C LEU A 91 -2.82 4.13 -2.53
N ASP A 92 -4.00 3.77 -3.05
CA ASP A 92 -5.20 4.63 -3.05
C ASP A 92 -5.68 4.94 -1.61
N LEU A 93 -5.61 3.96 -0.71
CA LEU A 93 -5.88 4.20 0.70
C LEU A 93 -4.86 5.19 1.29
N TYR A 94 -3.57 5.02 0.98
CA TYR A 94 -2.52 5.86 1.50
C TYR A 94 -2.59 7.29 1.01
N ARG A 95 -3.10 7.52 -0.20
CA ARG A 95 -3.37 8.84 -0.76
C ARG A 95 -4.07 9.76 0.23
N ARG A 96 -5.01 9.20 1.00
CA ARG A 96 -5.79 9.95 2.00
C ARG A 96 -4.95 10.58 3.13
N PHE A 97 -3.78 10.03 3.42
CA PHE A 97 -2.93 10.57 4.49
C PHE A 97 -2.11 11.77 4.02
N TYR A 98 -1.69 11.82 2.76
CA TYR A 98 -0.79 12.86 2.24
C TYR A 98 -1.44 13.87 1.29
N LEU A 99 -2.79 13.92 1.23
CA LEU A 99 -3.55 14.94 0.49
C LEU A 99 -3.12 16.40 0.79
N CYS A 100 -2.47 16.64 1.93
CA CYS A 100 -2.02 17.97 2.34
C CYS A 100 -0.57 18.29 1.94
N LEU A 101 0.14 17.40 1.24
CA LEU A 101 1.51 17.62 0.78
C LEU A 101 1.53 18.21 -0.64
N PRO A 102 2.35 19.24 -0.91
CA PRO A 102 2.41 19.87 -2.25
C PRO A 102 2.85 18.91 -3.36
N CYS A 103 3.55 17.82 -3.02
CA CYS A 103 4.03 16.81 -3.97
C CYS A 103 3.14 15.56 -4.09
N GLU A 104 1.90 15.57 -3.56
CA GLU A 104 0.98 14.40 -3.55
C GLU A 104 0.87 13.74 -4.92
N ARG A 105 0.57 14.53 -5.96
CA ARG A 105 0.34 14.02 -7.32
C ARG A 105 1.59 13.38 -7.91
N GLN A 106 2.76 13.96 -7.67
CA GLN A 106 4.04 13.44 -8.18
C GLN A 106 4.40 12.12 -7.51
N ILE A 107 4.23 12.03 -6.18
CA ILE A 107 4.46 10.80 -5.44
C ILE A 107 3.53 9.69 -5.95
N TYR A 108 2.22 9.98 -6.04
CA TYR A 108 1.24 9.00 -6.51
C TYR A 108 1.54 8.51 -7.94
N LEU A 109 1.84 9.41 -8.87
CA LEU A 109 2.22 9.05 -10.24
C LEU A 109 3.53 8.24 -10.27
N GLY A 110 4.52 8.59 -9.46
CA GLY A 110 5.77 7.85 -9.35
C GLY A 110 5.54 6.39 -8.94
N TYR A 111 4.72 6.14 -7.91
CA TYR A 111 4.36 4.78 -7.52
C TYR A 111 3.58 4.04 -8.60
N LEU A 112 2.65 4.70 -9.30
CA LEU A 112 1.93 4.07 -10.42
C LEU A 112 2.88 3.62 -11.53
N VAL A 113 3.85 4.46 -11.92
CA VAL A 113 4.85 4.12 -12.94
C VAL A 113 5.70 2.94 -12.48
N ILE A 114 6.19 2.97 -11.24
CA ILE A 114 7.00 1.88 -10.67
C ILE A 114 6.21 0.57 -10.63
N PHE A 115 4.94 0.62 -10.21
CA PHE A 115 4.07 -0.57 -10.21
C PHE A 115 3.77 -1.07 -11.62
N ALA A 116 3.58 -0.19 -12.60
CA ALA A 116 3.40 -0.59 -13.98
C ALA A 116 4.65 -1.28 -14.55
N ILE A 117 5.84 -0.70 -14.35
CA ILE A 117 7.11 -1.28 -14.83
C ILE A 117 7.38 -2.63 -14.17
N THR A 118 7.25 -2.71 -12.85
CA THR A 118 7.46 -3.96 -12.10
C THR A 118 6.44 -5.02 -12.47
N TYR A 119 5.18 -4.64 -12.71
CA TYR A 119 4.14 -5.56 -13.19
C TYR A 119 4.52 -6.17 -14.54
N VAL A 120 4.86 -5.31 -15.51
CA VAL A 120 5.25 -5.75 -16.85
C VAL A 120 6.49 -6.64 -16.79
N GLY A 121 7.51 -6.27 -16.00
CA GLY A 121 8.71 -7.09 -15.82
C GLY A 121 8.42 -8.48 -15.25
N VAL A 122 7.55 -8.56 -14.25
CA VAL A 122 7.14 -9.84 -13.65
C VAL A 122 6.33 -10.66 -14.65
N GLN A 123 5.37 -10.06 -15.38
CA GLN A 123 4.61 -10.81 -16.39
C GLN A 123 5.49 -11.28 -17.55
N LEU A 124 6.44 -10.46 -18.00
CA LEU A 124 7.40 -10.85 -19.03
C LEU A 124 8.24 -12.05 -18.56
N SER A 125 8.73 -12.01 -17.31
CA SER A 125 9.45 -13.14 -16.70
C SER A 125 8.62 -14.42 -16.66
N ASN A 126 7.29 -14.37 -16.63
CA ASN A 126 6.45 -15.57 -16.72
C ASN A 126 6.42 -16.20 -18.11
N VAL A 127 6.63 -15.41 -19.17
CA VAL A 127 6.59 -15.89 -20.56
C VAL A 127 7.98 -16.27 -21.05
N THR A 128 9.02 -15.54 -20.64
CA THR A 128 10.38 -15.68 -21.17
C THR A 128 11.22 -16.75 -20.49
N GLU A 129 10.75 -17.35 -19.40
CA GLU A 129 11.57 -18.27 -18.59
C GLU A 129 11.80 -19.65 -19.24
N CYS A 130 10.91 -20.12 -20.11
CA CYS A 130 11.18 -21.26 -21.01
C CYS A 130 11.13 -20.81 -22.47
N GLN A 131 12.14 -21.19 -23.26
CA GLN A 131 12.19 -20.99 -24.71
C GLN A 131 12.59 -22.32 -25.38
N PRO A 132 11.74 -22.91 -26.25
CA PRO A 132 10.39 -22.48 -26.64
C PRO A 132 9.36 -22.60 -25.51
N VAL A 133 8.32 -21.76 -25.55
CA VAL A 133 7.23 -21.73 -24.55
C VAL A 133 6.51 -23.08 -24.43
N SER A 134 6.56 -23.91 -25.48
CA SER A 134 6.02 -25.28 -25.48
C SER A 134 6.59 -26.19 -24.41
N LEU A 135 7.81 -25.92 -23.92
CA LEU A 135 8.43 -26.66 -22.84
C LEU A 135 7.65 -26.58 -21.52
N TYR A 136 6.85 -25.52 -21.29
CA TYR A 136 6.09 -25.40 -20.05
C TYR A 136 5.04 -26.51 -19.88
N TRP A 137 4.43 -26.96 -20.97
CA TRP A 137 3.39 -27.99 -20.95
C TRP A 137 3.85 -29.32 -21.56
N GLN A 138 5.14 -29.48 -21.80
CA GLN A 138 5.72 -30.74 -22.22
C GLN A 138 5.89 -31.67 -21.02
N ILE A 139 5.39 -32.91 -21.14
CA ILE A 139 5.47 -33.94 -20.09
C ILE A 139 6.55 -34.98 -20.41
N VAL A 140 6.57 -35.44 -21.67
CA VAL A 140 7.53 -36.38 -22.22
C VAL A 140 7.98 -35.84 -23.59
N PRO A 141 9.29 -35.77 -23.90
CA PRO A 141 10.45 -35.99 -23.03
C PRO A 141 10.57 -34.91 -21.93
N ASP A 142 11.48 -35.10 -20.96
CA ASP A 142 11.65 -34.17 -19.84
C ASP A 142 11.88 -32.71 -20.31
N PRO A 143 11.05 -31.73 -19.91
CA PRO A 143 11.23 -30.33 -20.26
C PRO A 143 12.44 -29.66 -19.56
N GLY A 144 13.12 -30.38 -18.66
CA GLY A 144 14.27 -29.87 -17.92
C GLY A 144 13.87 -28.91 -16.78
N PRO A 145 14.85 -28.16 -16.23
CA PRO A 145 14.63 -27.35 -15.03
C PRO A 145 13.72 -26.13 -15.27
N CYS A 146 13.45 -25.74 -16.52
CA CYS A 146 12.67 -24.53 -16.81
C CYS A 146 11.19 -24.69 -16.39
N SER A 147 10.63 -25.91 -16.44
CA SER A 147 9.26 -26.23 -15.97
C SER A 147 9.05 -25.95 -14.48
N GLN A 148 10.14 -25.90 -13.68
CA GLN A 148 10.09 -25.62 -12.24
C GLN A 148 9.82 -24.15 -11.89
N ALA A 149 9.86 -23.25 -12.87
CA ALA A 149 9.58 -21.83 -12.73
C ALA A 149 10.46 -21.09 -11.69
N HIS A 150 11.69 -21.57 -11.46
CA HIS A 150 12.50 -21.09 -10.33
C HIS A 150 12.89 -19.61 -10.47
N VAL A 151 13.29 -19.20 -11.68
CA VAL A 151 13.74 -17.82 -11.95
C VAL A 151 12.57 -16.86 -11.76
N GLN A 152 11.39 -17.21 -12.28
CA GLN A 152 10.21 -16.38 -12.11
C GLN A 152 9.77 -16.29 -10.64
N LEU A 153 9.83 -17.37 -9.87
CA LEU A 153 9.53 -17.33 -8.43
C LEU A 153 10.47 -16.38 -7.69
N LEU A 154 11.76 -16.39 -8.04
CA LEU A 154 12.76 -15.48 -7.46
C LEU A 154 12.48 -14.02 -7.86
N VAL A 155 12.29 -13.75 -9.16
CA VAL A 155 12.00 -12.40 -9.66
C VAL A 155 10.73 -11.84 -9.03
N LEU A 156 9.65 -12.61 -9.01
CA LEU A 156 8.39 -12.23 -8.36
C LEU A 156 8.62 -11.95 -6.88
N GLY A 157 9.29 -12.84 -6.17
CA GLY A 157 9.54 -12.70 -4.73
C GLY A 157 10.31 -11.45 -4.37
N VAL A 158 11.43 -11.20 -5.07
CA VAL A 158 12.28 -10.01 -4.85
C VAL A 158 11.51 -8.73 -5.17
N VAL A 159 10.86 -8.67 -6.33
CA VAL A 159 10.09 -7.49 -6.75
C VAL A 159 8.95 -7.23 -5.77
N ASN A 160 8.22 -8.27 -5.35
CA ASN A 160 7.13 -8.17 -4.38
C ASN A 160 7.62 -7.57 -3.05
N ILE A 161 8.70 -8.13 -2.48
CA ILE A 161 9.32 -7.63 -1.25
C ILE A 161 9.72 -6.16 -1.39
N VAL A 162 10.43 -5.80 -2.47
CA VAL A 162 10.88 -4.41 -2.69
C VAL A 162 9.69 -3.46 -2.75
N THR A 163 8.67 -3.80 -3.54
CA THR A 163 7.47 -2.94 -3.67
C THR A 163 6.66 -2.82 -2.37
N ASP A 164 6.64 -3.87 -1.53
CA ASP A 164 5.98 -3.84 -0.23
C ASP A 164 6.75 -2.97 0.77
N VAL A 165 8.09 -3.07 0.79
CA VAL A 165 8.95 -2.17 1.58
C VAL A 165 8.74 -0.71 1.16
N MET A 166 8.66 -0.45 -0.14
CA MET A 166 8.39 0.91 -0.65
C MET A 166 7.02 1.44 -0.20
N LEU A 167 5.99 0.60 -0.15
CA LEU A 167 4.67 0.99 0.38
C LEU A 167 4.71 1.23 1.89
N MET A 168 5.45 0.42 2.63
CA MET A 168 5.63 0.57 4.07
C MET A 168 6.42 1.83 4.45
N ALA A 169 7.41 2.21 3.64
CA ALA A 169 8.17 3.44 3.84
C ALA A 169 7.31 4.70 3.69
N LEU A 170 6.24 4.64 2.89
CA LEU A 170 5.39 5.80 2.58
C LEU A 170 4.71 6.43 3.83
N PRO A 171 3.97 5.68 4.69
CA PRO A 171 3.36 6.26 5.89
C PRO A 171 4.36 6.55 7.02
N TRP A 172 5.60 6.05 6.94
CA TRP A 172 6.55 6.09 8.06
C TRP A 172 6.92 7.51 8.51
N PRO A 173 7.35 8.44 7.63
CA PRO A 173 7.65 9.82 8.02
C PRO A 173 6.42 10.56 8.58
N MET A 174 5.24 10.24 8.04
CA MET A 174 3.99 10.83 8.51
C MET A 174 3.63 10.35 9.92
N LEU A 175 3.84 9.07 10.21
CA LEU A 175 3.53 8.49 11.52
C LEU A 175 4.42 9.07 12.64
N ILE A 176 5.65 9.45 12.32
CA ILE A 176 6.56 10.11 13.27
C ILE A 176 6.11 11.54 13.57
N LYS A 177 5.69 12.29 12.54
CA LYS A 177 5.30 13.70 12.68
C LYS A 177 3.86 13.91 13.17
N ALA A 178 2.98 12.93 12.96
CA ALA A 178 1.56 13.07 13.29
C ALA A 178 1.29 12.89 14.79
N LYS A 179 0.74 13.92 15.43
CA LYS A 179 0.20 13.88 16.80
C LYS A 179 -1.14 13.12 16.83
N LEU A 180 -1.11 11.81 16.62
CA LEU A 180 -2.29 10.96 16.68
C LEU A 180 -2.58 10.50 18.10
N GLN A 181 -3.87 10.29 18.42
CA GLN A 181 -4.27 9.62 19.65
C GLN A 181 -3.58 8.24 19.75
N PRO A 182 -3.08 7.84 20.94
CA PRO A 182 -2.24 6.64 21.10
C PRO A 182 -2.92 5.36 20.58
N ARG A 183 -4.25 5.26 20.70
CA ARG A 183 -5.03 4.15 20.17
C ARG A 183 -4.92 4.01 18.64
N ARG A 184 -5.04 5.11 17.89
CA ARG A 184 -4.92 5.08 16.42
C ARG A 184 -3.49 4.79 15.98
N LYS A 185 -2.51 5.31 16.74
CA LYS A 185 -1.08 5.04 16.50
C LYS A 185 -0.76 3.56 16.68
N PHE A 186 -1.33 2.90 17.69
CA PHE A 186 -1.18 1.46 17.90
C PHE A 186 -1.80 0.64 16.76
N GLU A 187 -3.01 0.98 16.31
CA GLU A 187 -3.70 0.29 15.21
C GLU A 187 -2.92 0.38 13.88
N LEU A 188 -2.38 1.56 13.56
CA LEU A 188 -1.50 1.78 12.41
C LEU A 188 -0.20 0.98 12.54
N GLY A 189 0.40 0.94 13.73
CA GLY A 189 1.58 0.14 14.03
C GLY A 189 1.33 -1.36 13.85
N LEU A 190 0.17 -1.86 14.26
CA LEU A 190 -0.20 -3.27 14.12
C LEU A 190 -0.31 -3.68 12.65
N LEU A 191 -0.92 -2.85 11.81
CA LEU A 191 -1.00 -3.08 10.36
C LEU A 191 0.39 -3.11 9.71
N PHE A 192 1.28 -2.21 10.14
CA PHE A 192 2.66 -2.18 9.67
C PHE A 192 3.42 -3.46 10.08
N LEU A 193 3.28 -3.90 11.33
CA LEU A 193 3.89 -5.14 11.82
C LEU A 193 3.38 -6.37 11.05
N PHE A 194 2.08 -6.45 10.75
CA PHE A 194 1.54 -7.52 9.90
C PHE A 194 2.13 -7.50 8.49
N GLY A 195 2.33 -6.32 7.92
CA GLY A 195 3.03 -6.15 6.66
C GLY A 195 4.46 -6.68 6.71
N VAL A 196 5.26 -6.24 7.68
CA VAL A 196 6.64 -6.68 7.87
C VAL A 196 6.71 -8.19 8.10
N PHE A 197 5.81 -8.74 8.89
CA PHE A 197 5.73 -10.19 9.13
C PHE A 197 5.55 -10.98 7.84
N ILE A 198 4.71 -10.50 6.92
CA ILE A 198 4.50 -11.14 5.61
C ILE A 198 5.73 -11.06 4.72
N ILE A 199 6.42 -9.92 4.72
CA ILE A 199 7.70 -9.78 4.01
C ILE A 199 8.70 -10.80 4.54
N VAL A 200 8.83 -10.93 5.86
CA VAL A 200 9.78 -11.86 6.49
C VAL A 200 9.46 -13.31 6.14
N ILE A 201 8.19 -13.73 6.24
CA ILE A 201 7.79 -15.09 5.84
C ILE A 201 8.13 -15.36 4.37
N THR A 202 7.84 -14.39 3.49
CA THR A 202 8.12 -14.52 2.06
C THR A 202 9.62 -14.61 1.79
N ALA A 203 10.42 -13.77 2.45
CA ALA A 203 11.87 -13.77 2.34
C ALA A 203 12.51 -15.08 2.83
N VAL A 204 12.04 -15.64 3.95
CA VAL A 204 12.50 -16.94 4.47
C VAL A 204 12.12 -18.09 3.53
N ARG A 205 10.96 -18.00 2.88
CA ARG A 205 10.44 -19.06 2.01
C ARG A 205 11.13 -19.12 0.64
N LEU A 206 11.56 -17.99 0.09
CA LEU A 206 12.26 -17.94 -1.21
C LEU A 206 13.46 -18.91 -1.32
N PRO A 207 14.41 -18.94 -0.37
CA PRO A 207 15.53 -19.89 -0.43
C PRO A 207 15.08 -21.34 -0.19
N LEU A 208 14.04 -21.59 0.60
CA LEU A 208 13.52 -22.95 0.82
C LEU A 208 12.91 -23.55 -0.46
N ASN A 209 12.24 -22.72 -1.27
CA ASN A 209 11.72 -23.14 -2.57
C ASN A 209 12.85 -23.41 -3.60
N ASN A 210 14.03 -22.80 -3.43
CA ASN A 210 15.19 -23.02 -4.31
C ASN A 210 15.78 -24.42 -4.16
N ASN A 211 15.70 -25.00 -2.96
CA ASN A 211 16.31 -26.29 -2.66
C ASN A 211 15.53 -27.51 -3.20
N LYS A 212 14.65 -27.33 -4.19
CA LYS A 212 13.91 -28.37 -4.94
C LYS A 212 12.94 -29.27 -4.16
N ILE A 213 12.75 -29.06 -2.85
CA ILE A 213 11.92 -29.92 -1.99
C ILE A 213 10.41 -29.58 -2.06
N THR A 214 10.02 -28.46 -2.68
CA THR A 214 8.64 -27.98 -2.59
C THR A 214 7.75 -28.46 -3.74
N SER A 215 6.81 -29.35 -3.42
CA SER A 215 5.76 -29.81 -4.33
C SER A 215 4.87 -28.66 -4.83
N GLN A 216 4.24 -28.85 -5.99
CA GLN A 216 3.29 -27.90 -6.56
C GLN A 216 2.16 -27.54 -5.58
N VAL A 217 1.70 -28.51 -4.80
CA VAL A 217 0.68 -28.34 -3.75
C VAL A 217 1.16 -27.32 -2.72
N SER A 218 2.33 -27.55 -2.12
CA SER A 218 2.90 -26.63 -1.13
C SER A 218 3.08 -25.23 -1.70
N ARG A 219 3.54 -25.09 -2.96
CA ARG A 219 3.68 -23.78 -3.62
C ARG A 219 2.36 -23.03 -3.69
N SER A 220 1.30 -23.73 -4.10
CA SER A 220 -0.05 -23.18 -4.24
C SER A 220 -0.71 -22.81 -2.92
N THR A 221 -0.51 -23.61 -1.87
CA THR A 221 -1.05 -23.38 -0.52
C THR A 221 -0.51 -22.10 0.05
N TRP A 222 0.81 -21.95 0.05
CA TRP A 222 1.44 -20.75 0.56
C TRP A 222 1.11 -19.50 -0.25
N ALA A 223 0.99 -19.61 -1.58
CA ALA A 223 0.47 -18.50 -2.38
C ALA A 223 -0.93 -18.12 -1.87
N SER A 224 -1.84 -19.08 -1.70
CA SER A 224 -3.19 -18.79 -1.17
C SER A 224 -3.17 -18.11 0.21
N VAL A 225 -2.26 -18.51 1.11
CA VAL A 225 -2.06 -17.84 2.41
C VAL A 225 -1.63 -16.39 2.23
N GLU A 226 -0.67 -16.12 1.34
CA GLU A 226 -0.23 -14.75 1.03
C GLU A 226 -1.37 -13.88 0.50
N LEU A 227 -2.15 -14.37 -0.48
CA LEU A 227 -3.30 -13.61 -1.00
C LEU A 227 -4.31 -13.28 0.10
N MET A 228 -4.56 -14.24 1.01
CA MET A 228 -5.49 -14.07 2.12
C MET A 228 -5.00 -13.00 3.09
N VAL A 229 -3.73 -13.05 3.50
CA VAL A 229 -3.20 -12.04 4.43
C VAL A 229 -3.13 -10.67 3.78
N ALA A 230 -2.69 -10.58 2.52
CA ALA A 230 -2.71 -9.32 1.77
C ALA A 230 -4.13 -8.74 1.71
N ALA A 231 -5.15 -9.57 1.46
CA ALA A 231 -6.55 -9.14 1.50
C ALA A 231 -6.92 -8.56 2.87
N ILE A 232 -6.54 -9.21 3.97
CA ILE A 232 -6.87 -8.75 5.32
C ILE A 232 -6.21 -7.39 5.57
N VAL A 233 -4.90 -7.27 5.34
CA VAL A 233 -4.11 -6.05 5.60
C VAL A 233 -4.65 -4.86 4.82
N VAL A 234 -4.92 -5.04 3.52
CA VAL A 234 -5.39 -3.96 2.64
C VAL A 234 -6.83 -3.52 2.96
N ASN A 235 -7.68 -4.44 3.42
CA ASN A 235 -9.10 -4.14 3.68
C ASN A 235 -9.37 -3.72 5.14
N ALA A 236 -8.50 -4.07 6.10
CA ALA A 236 -8.68 -3.79 7.52
C ALA A 236 -8.89 -2.30 7.83
N PRO A 237 -8.13 -1.33 7.28
CA PRO A 237 -8.33 0.10 7.59
C PRO A 237 -9.71 0.61 7.18
N THR A 238 -10.20 0.15 6.03
CA THR A 238 -11.52 0.55 5.51
C THR A 238 -12.64 -0.07 6.34
N LEU A 239 -12.50 -1.34 6.71
CA LEU A 239 -13.46 -2.04 7.56
C LEU A 239 -13.54 -1.42 8.95
N TYR A 240 -12.39 -1.09 9.54
CA TYR A 240 -12.31 -0.40 10.83
C TYR A 240 -12.99 0.97 10.80
N GLY A 241 -12.74 1.78 9.76
CA GLY A 241 -13.40 3.08 9.58
C GLY A 241 -14.93 2.96 9.46
N LEU A 242 -15.42 1.93 8.75
CA LEU A 242 -16.85 1.65 8.65
C LEU A 242 -17.45 1.16 9.97
N TRP A 243 -16.72 0.32 10.71
CA TRP A 243 -17.13 -0.20 12.01
C TRP A 243 -17.33 0.93 13.02
N ASN A 244 -16.34 1.81 13.17
CA ASN A 244 -16.43 2.95 14.08
C ASN A 244 -17.57 3.90 13.72
N ARG A 245 -17.84 4.10 12.42
CA ARG A 245 -18.97 4.91 11.97
C ARG A 245 -20.33 4.28 12.30
N ARG A 246 -20.46 2.96 12.19
CA ARG A 246 -21.69 2.25 12.58
C ARG A 246 -21.90 2.28 14.09
N ARG A 247 -20.85 2.06 14.88
CA ARG A 247 -20.92 2.12 16.35
C ARG A 247 -21.33 3.51 16.84
N GLY A 248 -20.75 4.58 16.30
CA GLY A 248 -21.15 5.95 16.63
C GLY A 248 -22.59 6.31 16.23
N ARG A 249 -23.24 5.55 15.33
CA ARG A 249 -24.67 5.68 15.04
C ARG A 249 -25.56 4.96 16.05
N MET A 250 -25.10 3.85 16.62
CA MET A 250 -25.85 3.11 17.63
C MET A 250 -25.75 3.75 19.02
N ASP A 251 -24.61 4.36 19.34
CA ASP A 251 -24.35 5.02 20.63
C ASP A 251 -24.85 6.50 20.65
N GLY A 252 -25.47 6.99 19.57
CA GLY A 252 -26.03 8.34 19.50
C GLY A 252 -27.43 8.42 20.14
N PRO A 253 -27.83 9.58 20.70
CA PRO A 253 -29.17 9.74 21.27
C PRO A 253 -30.25 9.44 20.21
N PRO A 254 -31.42 8.90 20.61
CA PRO A 254 -32.50 8.60 19.69
C PRO A 254 -32.78 9.82 18.81
N THR A 255 -32.72 9.64 17.50
CA THR A 255 -33.06 10.71 16.55
C THR A 255 -34.56 10.93 16.66
N ASP A 256 -34.96 12.07 17.22
CA ASP A 256 -36.35 12.49 17.28
C ASP A 256 -36.93 12.48 15.84
N PRO A 257 -38.01 11.73 15.56
CA PRO A 257 -38.63 11.66 14.24
C PRO A 257 -39.10 13.02 13.68
N SER A 258 -39.26 14.04 14.55
CA SER A 258 -39.63 15.40 14.15
C SER A 258 -38.47 16.22 13.58
N LEU A 259 -37.23 15.83 13.88
CA LEU A 259 -36.04 16.40 13.27
C LEU A 259 -35.71 15.61 12.01
N GLY A 260 -36.12 16.16 10.86
CA GLY A 260 -35.77 15.64 9.54
C GLY A 260 -34.27 15.30 9.41
N PRO A 261 -33.91 14.43 8.45
CA PRO A 261 -32.58 13.83 8.39
C PRO A 261 -31.49 14.90 8.52
N PRO A 262 -30.48 14.71 9.41
CA PRO A 262 -29.42 15.69 9.58
C PRO A 262 -28.79 15.97 8.23
N ARG A 263 -28.93 17.21 7.74
CA ARG A 263 -28.22 17.71 6.58
C ARG A 263 -26.75 17.84 6.97
N VAL A 264 -26.03 16.73 6.96
CA VAL A 264 -24.58 16.76 6.98
C VAL A 264 -24.17 17.43 5.66
N PRO A 265 -23.52 18.60 5.67
CA PRO A 265 -22.96 19.15 4.44
C PRO A 265 -21.92 18.15 3.96
N ILE A 266 -22.26 17.42 2.90
CA ILE A 266 -21.30 16.61 2.17
C ILE A 266 -20.38 17.61 1.49
N ARG A 267 -19.18 17.81 2.06
CA ARG A 267 -18.10 18.50 1.36
C ARG A 267 -17.62 17.54 0.25
N THR A 268 -18.37 17.56 -0.85
CA THR A 268 -18.08 16.84 -2.08
C THR A 268 -17.04 17.67 -2.81
N SER A 269 -15.77 17.25 -2.80
CA SER A 269 -14.79 17.79 -3.73
C SER A 269 -13.83 16.68 -4.14
N TYR A 270 -14.25 15.89 -5.14
CA TYR A 270 -13.33 15.20 -6.03
C TYR A 270 -13.85 15.34 -7.46
N PHE A 271 -13.10 16.13 -8.24
CA PHE A 271 -13.18 16.37 -9.68
C PHE A 271 -14.36 17.18 -10.24
N GLY A 272 -14.07 18.46 -10.53
CA GLY A 272 -14.76 19.31 -11.51
C GLY A 272 -13.95 20.59 -11.75
N PRO A 273 -13.64 20.99 -13.00
CA PRO A 273 -12.97 22.25 -13.30
C PRO A 273 -13.96 23.41 -13.23
N SER A 274 -13.46 24.58 -12.85
CA SER A 274 -14.00 25.93 -13.02
C SER A 274 -15.49 26.23 -12.77
N SER A 275 -15.66 27.27 -11.95
CA SER A 275 -16.76 28.25 -12.00
C SER A 275 -18.19 27.73 -11.86
N THR A 276 -18.75 27.81 -10.66
CA THR A 276 -20.05 28.46 -10.43
C THR A 276 -20.13 28.89 -8.97
N ILE A 277 -20.10 30.20 -8.75
CA ILE A 277 -20.37 30.84 -7.46
C ILE A 277 -21.82 30.57 -7.10
N GLN A 278 -22.07 29.72 -6.10
CA GLN A 278 -23.39 29.62 -5.47
C GLN A 278 -23.46 30.60 -4.30
N ARG A 279 -24.03 31.76 -4.63
CA ARG A 279 -24.39 32.91 -3.80
C ARG A 279 -24.99 32.47 -2.45
N ALA A 280 -24.21 32.54 -1.37
CA ALA A 280 -24.75 32.53 -0.02
C ALA A 280 -25.31 33.93 0.25
N SER A 281 -26.61 34.02 0.54
CA SER A 281 -27.28 35.26 0.96
C SER A 281 -26.88 35.59 2.41
N PRO A 282 -26.18 36.70 2.68
CA PRO A 282 -26.02 37.19 4.03
C PRO A 282 -27.20 38.12 4.33
N ARG A 283 -28.01 37.77 5.32
CA ARG A 283 -28.80 38.77 6.03
C ARG A 283 -27.82 39.67 6.79
N THR A 284 -27.48 40.81 6.21
CA THR A 284 -26.84 41.93 6.91
C THR A 284 -27.55 43.22 6.53
N ASN A 285 -28.35 43.72 7.45
CA ASN A 285 -28.71 45.13 7.50
C ASN A 285 -27.40 45.91 7.73
N LEU A 286 -26.90 46.63 6.73
CA LEU A 286 -26.02 47.76 6.92
C LEU A 286 -25.92 48.54 5.60
N SER A 287 -26.50 49.74 5.65
CA SER A 287 -26.25 50.86 4.74
C SER A 287 -24.74 51.16 4.69
N GLY A 288 -24.17 51.34 3.50
CA GLY A 288 -22.82 51.85 3.35
C GLY A 288 -22.18 51.56 2.00
N SER A 289 -22.07 52.60 1.18
CA SER A 289 -21.25 52.68 -0.04
C SER A 289 -19.79 52.26 0.24
N GLY A 290 -19.20 51.41 -0.61
CA GLY A 290 -17.78 51.03 -0.49
C GLY A 290 -17.24 50.29 -1.72
N ASP A 291 -16.10 50.76 -2.22
CA ASP A 291 -15.50 50.45 -3.52
C ASP A 291 -15.06 48.98 -3.73
N PRO A 292 -15.17 48.45 -4.96
CA PRO A 292 -14.83 47.05 -5.31
C PRO A 292 -13.34 46.69 -5.14
N LEU A 293 -12.46 47.67 -4.98
CA LEU A 293 -11.02 47.45 -4.76
C LEU A 293 -10.71 46.87 -3.37
N VAL A 294 -11.53 47.17 -2.36
CA VAL A 294 -11.34 46.69 -0.98
C VAL A 294 -11.66 45.19 -0.86
N ALA A 295 -12.65 44.71 -1.62
CA ALA A 295 -13.04 43.30 -1.64
C ALA A 295 -11.97 42.39 -2.30
N ILE A 296 -11.26 42.91 -3.30
CA ILE A 296 -10.13 42.21 -3.94
C ILE A 296 -8.95 42.15 -2.96
N GLN A 297 -8.65 43.24 -2.26
CA GLN A 297 -7.60 43.31 -1.24
C GLN A 297 -7.82 42.28 -0.11
N GLN A 298 -9.07 42.13 0.36
CA GLN A 298 -9.44 41.14 1.39
C GLN A 298 -9.31 39.69 0.90
N THR A 299 -9.64 39.42 -0.36
CA THR A 299 -9.55 38.07 -0.95
C THR A 299 -8.09 37.64 -1.13
N VAL A 300 -7.21 38.55 -1.53
CA VAL A 300 -5.76 38.31 -1.63
C VAL A 300 -5.14 38.10 -0.24
N SER A 301 -5.59 38.85 0.77
CA SER A 301 -5.12 38.73 2.16
C SER A 301 -5.43 37.36 2.78
N ILE A 302 -6.61 36.80 2.47
CA ILE A 302 -7.04 35.48 2.95
C ILE A 302 -6.25 34.34 2.29
N GLN A 303 -5.95 34.45 0.98
CA GLN A 303 -5.09 33.49 0.28
C GLN A 303 -3.65 33.50 0.82
N ILE A 304 -3.09 34.67 1.11
CA ILE A 304 -1.76 34.81 1.73
C ILE A 304 -1.75 34.24 3.16
N GLN A 305 -2.84 34.37 3.93
CA GLN A 305 -2.96 33.77 5.27
C GLN A 305 -3.07 32.23 5.23
N GLU A 306 -3.74 31.63 4.25
CA GLU A 306 -3.80 30.18 4.09
C GLU A 306 -2.46 29.57 3.65
N GLU A 307 -1.69 30.27 2.80
CA GLU A 307 -0.33 29.86 2.44
C GLU A 307 0.60 29.89 3.67
N LYS A 308 0.58 30.98 4.45
CA LYS A 308 1.40 31.11 5.68
C LYS A 308 1.10 30.06 6.73
N LYS A 309 -0.15 29.60 6.84
CA LYS A 309 -0.55 28.54 7.79
C LYS A 309 0.02 27.16 7.44
N CYS A 310 0.47 26.94 6.20
CA CYS A 310 1.24 25.76 5.80
C CYS A 310 2.77 25.98 5.86
N THR A 311 3.25 27.22 5.87
CA THR A 311 4.69 27.57 5.91
C THR A 311 5.26 27.71 7.34
N GLU A 312 4.44 28.01 8.34
CA GLU A 312 4.89 28.09 9.74
C GLU A 312 4.98 26.71 10.40
N GLN A 313 6.01 25.96 10.02
CA GLN A 313 6.62 24.94 10.88
C GLN A 313 7.98 25.51 11.32
N PRO A 314 8.26 25.68 12.63
CA PRO A 314 9.49 26.31 13.06
C PRO A 314 10.68 25.39 12.76
N THR A 315 11.47 25.80 11.78
CA THR A 315 12.86 25.37 11.60
C THR A 315 13.70 26.10 12.65
N SER A 316 14.08 25.44 13.75
CA SER A 316 15.23 25.88 14.55
C SER A 316 16.46 25.07 14.11
N SER A 317 17.19 25.60 13.14
CA SER A 317 18.62 25.36 13.02
C SER A 317 19.31 26.45 13.85
N ALA A 318 19.95 26.08 14.94
CA ALA A 318 20.81 26.96 15.73
C ALA A 318 21.90 26.11 16.37
N ALA A 319 23.05 26.01 15.69
CA ALA A 319 24.37 25.76 16.30
C ALA A 319 25.46 25.87 15.22
N ALA A 320 25.78 27.09 14.79
CA ALA A 320 27.11 27.46 14.31
C ALA A 320 27.22 28.99 14.35
N GLU A 321 28.39 29.46 14.79
CA GLU A 321 28.85 30.86 14.84
C GLU A 321 28.34 31.74 15.99
N GLU A 322 29.03 31.66 17.12
CA GLU A 322 29.40 32.84 17.90
C GLU A 322 30.94 32.94 17.89
N LEU A 323 31.47 33.96 17.20
CA LEU A 323 32.84 34.42 17.36
C LEU A 323 32.86 35.95 17.22
N HIS A 324 33.35 36.61 18.28
CA HIS A 324 33.85 37.99 18.36
C HIS A 324 32.89 39.16 18.17
N GLU A 325 32.63 39.91 19.25
CA GLU A 325 33.24 41.24 19.47
C GLU A 325 33.21 41.65 20.96
N LEU A 326 34.34 42.20 21.42
CA LEU A 326 34.61 42.80 22.74
C LEU A 326 34.16 44.28 22.77
N PRO A 327 34.00 44.92 23.96
CA PRO A 327 35.11 45.73 24.48
C PRO A 327 35.32 45.72 26.01
N ARG A 328 36.62 45.81 26.39
CA ARG A 328 37.33 46.42 27.55
C ARG A 328 36.48 46.80 28.80
N THR A 329 36.91 46.53 30.03
CA THR A 329 38.12 47.05 30.72
C THR A 329 38.38 46.33 32.06
N GLY A 330 39.66 46.17 32.47
CA GLY A 330 40.07 46.12 33.89
C GLY A 330 40.88 44.91 34.35
N SER A 331 42.21 45.02 34.31
CA SER A 331 43.21 44.22 35.04
C SER A 331 43.38 44.80 36.49
N PRO A 332 44.23 44.28 37.43
CA PRO A 332 45.21 43.18 37.34
C PRO A 332 45.34 42.26 38.59
N SER A 333 46.32 41.34 38.51
CA SER A 333 47.07 40.67 39.61
C SER A 333 46.44 39.37 40.17
N GLY A 334 47.14 38.24 40.38
CA GLY A 334 48.54 37.85 40.23
C GLY A 334 48.72 36.36 40.62
N ASP A 335 49.86 35.80 40.22
CA ASP A 335 50.67 34.75 40.86
C ASP A 335 50.18 33.29 41.12
N ASN A 336 50.94 32.38 40.47
CA ASN A 336 51.69 31.22 41.02
C ASN A 336 51.09 29.81 41.29
N GLU A 337 51.93 28.84 40.91
CA GLU A 337 52.18 27.47 41.44
C GLU A 337 51.10 26.38 41.25
N VAL A 338 51.33 25.22 40.61
CA VAL A 338 52.31 24.11 40.78
C VAL A 338 52.11 23.29 42.07
N LEU A 339 51.47 22.11 41.96
CA LEU A 339 51.63 20.81 42.67
C LEU A 339 50.30 20.03 42.50
N GLY A 340 50.17 18.76 42.11
CA GLY A 340 51.03 17.60 42.34
C GLY A 340 50.56 16.80 43.57
N ARG A 341 49.66 15.80 43.41
CA ARG A 341 49.75 14.44 44.03
C ARG A 341 48.42 13.66 44.10
N SER A 342 48.59 12.36 43.79
CA SER A 342 48.05 11.15 44.43
C SER A 342 46.55 10.94 44.67
N ALA A 343 46.05 9.92 43.95
CA ALA A 343 45.52 8.64 44.42
C ALA A 343 45.16 8.43 45.91
N VAL A 344 44.19 7.51 46.08
CA VAL A 344 43.57 6.89 47.28
C VAL A 344 42.11 7.38 47.37
N LYS A 345 41.07 6.56 47.14
CA LYS A 345 40.83 5.19 47.61
C LYS A 345 39.75 4.52 46.76
#